data_AF-A0A0U3V3L9-F1
#
_entry.id   AF-A0A0U3V3L9-F1
#
_cell.length_a   1.000
_cell.length_b   1.000
_cell.length_c   1.000
_cell.angle_alpha   90.00
_cell.angle_beta   90.00
_cell.angle_gamma   90.00
#
_symmetry.space_group_name_H-M   'P 1'
#
loop_
_entity.id
_entity.type
_entity.pdbx_description
1 polymer ?
#
loop_
_entity_poly.entity_id
_entity_poly.type
_entity_poly.pdbx_seq_one_letter_code
_entity_poly.pdbx_strand_id
1 'polypeptide(L)'
;MLRFIKNGSVPSRKGPAEYFTGTVRLDAPFQADAPARVGGATVTFEPGARTAWHTHPLGQTLIIVHGQGWIQCEGEAIQVMNQGDIIWIPEGVKHWHGATPDNAMSHIAIAESVDGSPVTWMEQVSDEDYRL
;
A
#
# COMPACT_ATOMS: atom_id res chain seq x y z
N MET A 1 -3.27 28.23 6.18
CA MET A 1 -2.13 28.14 7.12
C MET A 1 -1.35 26.86 6.81
N LEU A 2 -0.02 26.87 6.87
CA LEU A 2 0.79 25.66 6.63
C LEU A 2 0.66 24.70 7.82
N ARG A 3 0.49 23.40 7.54
CA ARG A 3 0.47 22.33 8.55
C ARG A 3 1.72 21.48 8.41
N PHE A 4 2.52 21.41 9.47
CA PHE A 4 3.67 20.50 9.56
C PHE A 4 3.25 19.25 10.34
N ILE A 5 3.37 18.08 9.71
CA ILE A 5 3.42 16.81 10.44
C ILE A 5 4.91 16.52 10.60
N LYS A 6 5.44 16.72 11.81
CA LYS A 6 6.88 16.58 12.07
C LYS A 6 7.24 15.09 12.07
N ASN A 7 8.39 14.76 11.47
CA ASN A 7 8.88 13.39 11.53
C ASN A 7 9.02 12.93 13.00
N GLY A 8 8.59 11.71 13.29
CA GLY A 8 8.57 11.14 14.64
C GLY A 8 7.43 11.63 15.55
N SER A 9 6.61 12.59 15.15
CA SER A 9 5.48 13.05 15.98
C SER A 9 4.26 12.13 15.95
N VAL A 10 4.19 11.24 14.95
CA VAL A 10 3.16 10.21 14.84
C VAL A 10 3.83 8.85 14.96
N PRO A 11 3.52 8.07 16.02
CA PRO A 11 4.11 6.73 16.19
C PRO A 11 3.72 5.80 15.05
N SER A 12 4.67 4.94 14.66
CA SER A 12 4.43 3.84 13.74
C SER A 12 3.34 2.90 14.25
N ARG A 13 2.63 2.24 13.33
CA ARG A 13 1.59 1.26 13.64
C ARG A 13 1.84 -0.04 12.90
N LYS A 14 1.42 -1.16 13.49
CA LYS A 14 1.39 -2.45 12.79
C LYS A 14 0.19 -2.46 11.83
N GLY A 15 0.37 -3.07 10.66
CA GLY A 15 -0.73 -3.41 9.76
C GLY A 15 -1.72 -4.35 10.45
N PRO A 16 -3.04 -4.10 10.40
CA PRO A 16 -4.02 -5.03 10.94
C PRO A 16 -3.98 -6.39 10.24
N ALA A 17 -4.00 -7.48 11.00
CA ALA A 17 -3.93 -8.84 10.44
C ALA A 17 -5.12 -9.18 9.50
N GLU A 18 -6.20 -8.41 9.56
CA GLU A 18 -7.34 -8.53 8.64
C GLU A 18 -6.97 -8.10 7.20
N TYR A 19 -6.05 -7.13 7.05
CA TYR A 19 -5.72 -6.50 5.77
C TYR A 19 -4.32 -6.84 5.26
N PHE A 20 -3.54 -7.55 6.06
CA PHE A 20 -2.15 -7.86 5.76
C PHE A 20 -1.81 -9.28 6.18
N THR A 21 -1.08 -9.98 5.32
CA THR A 21 -0.36 -11.20 5.69
C THR A 21 1.10 -10.85 5.97
N GLY A 22 1.68 -11.44 7.02
CA GLY A 22 3.05 -11.18 7.44
C GLY A 22 3.20 -9.92 8.30
N THR A 23 4.44 -9.43 8.42
CA THR A 23 4.73 -8.24 9.24
C THR A 23 4.76 -6.99 8.38
N VAL A 24 3.86 -6.04 8.70
CA VAL A 24 3.73 -4.76 8.00
C VAL A 24 3.75 -3.62 9.00
N ARG A 25 4.45 -2.53 8.68
CA ARG A 25 4.52 -1.29 9.46
C ARG A 25 4.06 -0.10 8.64
N LEU A 26 3.24 0.76 9.23
CA LEU A 26 2.75 2.01 8.66
C LEU A 26 3.35 3.19 9.41
N ASP A 27 3.83 4.19 8.66
CA ASP A 27 4.49 5.39 9.18
C ASP A 27 3.98 6.65 8.47
N ALA A 28 4.18 7.80 9.13
CA ALA A 28 3.90 9.14 8.59
C ALA A 28 2.54 9.26 7.85
N PRO A 29 1.41 8.85 8.46
CA PRO A 29 0.12 8.97 7.83
C PRO A 29 -0.24 10.45 7.63
N PHE A 30 -0.88 10.75 6.51
CA PHE A 30 -1.39 12.08 6.21
C PHE A 30 -2.76 12.00 5.54
N GLN A 31 -3.57 13.03 5.76
CA GLN A 31 -4.88 13.20 5.13
C GLN A 31 -5.11 14.69 4.93
N ALA A 32 -5.42 15.12 3.71
CA ALA A 32 -5.79 16.51 3.44
C ALA A 32 -7.19 16.81 3.97
N ASP A 33 -7.41 18.07 4.35
CA ASP A 33 -8.71 18.54 4.83
C ASP A 33 -9.62 18.84 3.64
N ALA A 34 -10.93 18.69 3.82
CA ALA A 34 -11.91 19.00 2.78
C ALA A 34 -11.71 20.44 2.24
N PRO A 35 -11.87 20.67 0.92
CA PRO A 35 -12.41 19.76 -0.09
C PRO A 35 -11.40 18.79 -0.72
N ALA A 36 -10.12 18.84 -0.33
CA ALA A 36 -9.14 17.87 -0.80
C ALA A 36 -9.40 16.50 -0.15
N ARG A 37 -9.11 15.42 -0.89
CA ARG A 37 -9.41 14.03 -0.46
C ARG A 37 -8.17 13.16 -0.33
N VAL A 38 -7.03 13.66 -0.78
CA VAL A 38 -5.77 12.90 -0.82
C VAL A 38 -5.28 12.57 0.57
N GLY A 39 -4.92 11.31 0.77
CA GLY A 39 -4.27 10.80 1.95
C GLY A 39 -3.24 9.74 1.58
N GLY A 40 -2.54 9.25 2.58
CA GLY A 40 -1.51 8.25 2.37
C GLY A 40 -0.70 7.94 3.61
N ALA A 41 0.25 7.04 3.44
CA ALA A 41 1.22 6.65 4.44
C ALA A 41 2.46 6.06 3.77
N THR A 42 3.56 6.01 4.50
CA THR A 42 4.66 5.11 4.16
C THR A 42 4.34 3.73 4.72
N VAL A 43 4.46 2.69 3.90
CA VAL A 43 4.21 1.30 4.31
C VAL A 43 5.47 0.51 4.07
N THR A 44 5.87 -0.28 5.06
CA THR A 44 7.01 -1.20 4.99
C THR A 44 6.53 -2.62 5.20
N PHE A 45 6.90 -3.49 4.27
CA PHE A 45 6.61 -4.92 4.28
C PHE A 45 7.91 -5.68 4.53
N GLU A 46 7.93 -6.52 5.57
CA GLU A 46 9.00 -7.50 5.76
C GLU A 46 8.94 -8.59 4.67
N PRO A 47 9.99 -9.40 4.46
CA PRO A 47 9.99 -10.46 3.45
C PRO A 47 8.75 -11.38 3.58
N GLY A 48 8.07 -11.61 2.45
CA GLY A 48 6.83 -12.39 2.40
C GLY A 48 5.55 -11.66 2.82
N ALA A 49 5.65 -10.43 3.35
CA ALA A 49 4.49 -9.66 3.77
C ALA A 49 3.83 -8.94 2.59
N ARG A 50 2.48 -8.93 2.58
CA ARG A 50 1.67 -8.32 1.52
C ARG A 50 0.32 -7.86 2.04
N THR A 51 -0.33 -6.98 1.29
CA THR A 51 -1.74 -6.65 1.50
C THR A 51 -2.63 -7.86 1.23
N ALA A 52 -3.84 -7.84 1.77
CA ALA A 52 -4.98 -8.56 1.19
C ALA A 52 -5.29 -8.00 -0.20
N TRP A 53 -6.11 -8.72 -0.97
CA TRP A 53 -6.73 -8.17 -2.17
C TRP A 53 -7.59 -6.97 -1.79
N HIS A 54 -7.57 -5.92 -2.61
CA HIS A 54 -8.36 -4.71 -2.37
C HIS A 54 -8.54 -3.88 -3.65
N THR A 55 -9.43 -2.89 -3.56
CA THR A 55 -9.65 -1.87 -4.59
C THR A 55 -9.63 -0.47 -3.99
N HIS A 56 -9.36 0.53 -4.84
CA HIS A 56 -9.45 1.95 -4.49
C HIS A 56 -10.53 2.65 -5.35
N PRO A 57 -11.41 3.48 -4.76
CA PRO A 57 -12.53 4.08 -5.47
C PRO A 57 -12.11 5.16 -6.47
N LEU A 58 -10.89 5.71 -6.32
CA LEU A 58 -10.30 6.71 -7.23
C LEU A 58 -8.86 6.33 -7.63
N GLY A 59 -8.53 5.05 -7.55
CA GLY A 59 -7.19 4.52 -7.81
C GLY A 59 -6.17 4.81 -6.69
N GLN A 60 -4.94 4.38 -6.93
CA GLN A 60 -3.81 4.54 -6.01
C GLN A 60 -2.52 4.79 -6.77
N THR A 61 -1.67 5.64 -6.20
CA THR A 61 -0.27 5.78 -6.60
C THR A 61 0.64 5.19 -5.53
N LEU A 62 1.59 4.35 -5.95
CA LEU A 62 2.70 3.88 -5.12
C LEU A 62 4.01 4.50 -5.60
N ILE A 63 4.84 4.96 -4.67
CA ILE A 63 6.21 5.40 -4.94
C ILE A 63 7.14 4.53 -4.12
N ILE A 64 7.92 3.67 -4.78
CA ILE A 64 8.81 2.74 -4.08
C ILE A 64 10.06 3.48 -3.60
N VAL A 65 10.31 3.44 -2.30
CA VAL A 65 11.40 4.21 -1.67
C VAL A 65 12.56 3.34 -1.18
N HIS A 66 12.34 2.03 -1.01
CA HIS A 66 13.39 1.10 -0.59
C HIS A 66 13.05 -0.34 -0.95
N GLY A 67 14.06 -1.14 -1.29
CA GLY A 67 13.93 -2.59 -1.45
C GLY A 67 13.27 -3.03 -2.75
N GLN A 68 12.74 -4.25 -2.75
CA GLN A 68 12.10 -4.87 -3.90
C GLN A 68 10.81 -5.57 -3.46
N GLY A 69 9.74 -5.34 -4.21
CA GLY A 69 8.42 -5.87 -3.93
C GLY A 69 7.76 -6.49 -5.16
N TRP A 70 6.56 -7.01 -4.93
CA TRP A 70 5.67 -7.56 -5.96
C TRP A 70 4.32 -6.85 -5.93
N ILE A 71 3.71 -6.74 -7.10
CA ILE A 71 2.34 -6.29 -7.30
C ILE A 71 1.64 -7.21 -8.29
N GLN A 72 0.36 -7.44 -8.08
CA GLN A 72 -0.48 -8.18 -9.03
C GLN A 72 -1.87 -7.56 -9.11
N CYS A 73 -2.38 -7.43 -10.32
CA CYS A 73 -3.79 -7.19 -10.60
C CYS A 73 -4.49 -8.53 -10.84
N GLU A 74 -5.75 -8.66 -10.44
CA GLU A 74 -6.52 -9.91 -10.62
C GLU A 74 -6.52 -10.34 -12.10
N GLY A 75 -6.12 -11.59 -12.36
CA GLY A 75 -6.02 -12.14 -13.71
C GLY A 75 -4.75 -11.76 -14.49
N GLU A 76 -3.86 -10.95 -13.91
CA GLU A 76 -2.59 -10.57 -14.52
C GLU A 76 -1.38 -11.29 -13.87
N ALA A 77 -0.24 -11.24 -14.56
CA ALA A 77 1.01 -11.74 -14.02
C ALA A 77 1.55 -10.83 -12.91
N ILE A 78 2.25 -11.41 -11.95
CA ILE A 78 2.97 -10.64 -10.92
C ILE A 78 4.07 -9.81 -11.59
N GLN A 79 4.17 -8.55 -11.18
CA GLN A 79 5.22 -7.63 -11.62
C GLN A 79 6.16 -7.28 -10.45
N VAL A 80 7.44 -7.13 -10.77
CA VAL A 80 8.46 -6.71 -9.80
C VAL A 80 8.48 -5.19 -9.70
N MET A 81 8.50 -4.68 -8.46
CA MET A 81 8.65 -3.26 -8.15
C MET A 81 9.99 -3.02 -7.48
N ASN A 82 10.73 -2.00 -7.93
CA ASN A 82 12.04 -1.62 -7.40
C ASN A 82 12.04 -0.18 -6.89
N GLN A 83 13.00 0.15 -6.04
CA GLN A 83 13.21 1.52 -5.59
C GLN A 83 13.30 2.51 -6.78
N GLY A 84 12.51 3.58 -6.70
CA GLY A 84 12.40 4.60 -7.74
C GLY A 84 11.21 4.40 -8.68
N ASP A 85 10.60 3.22 -8.71
CA ASP A 85 9.41 2.97 -9.52
C ASP A 85 8.20 3.76 -8.98
N ILE A 86 7.36 4.21 -9.91
CA ILE A 86 6.08 4.88 -9.64
C ILE A 86 4.99 4.06 -10.32
N ILE A 87 4.06 3.56 -9.51
CA ILE A 87 2.99 2.68 -9.98
C ILE A 87 1.67 3.42 -9.86
N TRP A 88 0.93 3.49 -10.96
CA TRP A 88 -0.46 3.93 -10.97
C TRP A 88 -1.39 2.72 -11.09
N ILE A 89 -2.33 2.61 -10.15
CA ILE A 89 -3.33 1.55 -10.10
C ILE A 89 -4.69 2.21 -10.32
N PRO A 90 -5.37 1.95 -11.45
CA PRO A 90 -6.65 2.58 -11.77
C PRO A 90 -7.76 2.28 -10.75
N GLU A 91 -8.82 3.08 -10.80
CA GLU A 91 -10.00 2.88 -9.94
C GLU A 91 -10.61 1.48 -10.12
N GLY A 92 -11.11 0.91 -9.03
CA GLY A 92 -11.81 -0.37 -9.05
C GLY A 92 -10.96 -1.60 -9.41
N VAL A 93 -9.70 -1.43 -9.80
CA VAL A 93 -8.79 -2.55 -10.10
C VAL A 93 -8.49 -3.31 -8.82
N LYS A 94 -8.87 -4.60 -8.81
CA LYS A 94 -8.56 -5.50 -7.70
C LYS A 94 -7.09 -5.90 -7.78
N HIS A 95 -6.34 -5.63 -6.72
CA HIS A 95 -4.91 -5.84 -6.70
C HIS A 95 -4.40 -6.16 -5.28
N TRP A 96 -3.17 -6.64 -5.22
CA TRP A 96 -2.36 -6.69 -4.00
C TRP A 96 -0.94 -6.23 -4.30
N HIS A 97 -0.23 -5.81 -3.26
CA HIS A 97 1.19 -5.51 -3.32
C HIS A 97 1.88 -5.85 -1.99
N GLY A 98 3.18 -6.05 -2.05
CA GLY A 98 3.97 -6.43 -0.89
C GLY A 98 5.46 -6.57 -1.18
N ALA A 99 6.17 -7.09 -0.20
CA ALA A 99 7.56 -7.51 -0.34
C ALA A 99 7.68 -8.73 -1.28
N THR A 100 8.91 -9.01 -1.70
CA THR A 100 9.26 -10.34 -2.26
C THR A 100 9.46 -11.36 -1.12
N PRO A 101 9.60 -12.67 -1.40
CA PRO A 101 9.82 -13.67 -0.34
C PRO A 101 11.07 -13.43 0.51
N ASP A 102 12.11 -12.83 -0.09
CA ASP A 102 13.43 -12.70 0.53
C ASP A 102 13.83 -11.25 0.86
N ASN A 103 13.17 -10.25 0.25
CA ASN A 103 13.54 -8.84 0.41
C ASN A 103 12.37 -8.00 0.88
N ALA A 104 12.60 -7.22 1.93
CA ALA A 104 11.67 -6.19 2.39
C ALA A 104 11.49 -5.08 1.34
N MET A 105 10.38 -4.37 1.42
CA MET A 105 10.07 -3.23 0.55
C MET A 105 9.34 -2.14 1.33
N SER A 106 9.65 -0.88 1.01
CA SER A 106 8.90 0.27 1.49
C SER A 106 8.42 1.13 0.33
N HIS A 107 7.20 1.61 0.42
CA HIS A 107 6.63 2.58 -0.52
C HIS A 107 5.82 3.67 0.18
N ILE A 108 5.62 4.78 -0.51
CA ILE A 108 4.60 5.77 -0.16
C ILE A 108 3.33 5.41 -0.94
N ALA A 109 2.25 5.09 -0.23
CA ALA A 109 0.94 4.87 -0.83
C ALA A 109 0.11 6.16 -0.76
N ILE A 110 -0.51 6.54 -1.88
CA ILE A 110 -1.30 7.75 -2.02
C ILE A 110 -2.63 7.39 -2.68
N ALA A 111 -3.74 7.75 -2.05
CA ALA A 111 -5.08 7.51 -2.58
C ALA A 111 -6.05 8.61 -2.12
N GLU A 112 -7.14 8.80 -2.86
CA GLU A 112 -8.24 9.70 -2.46
C GLU A 112 -9.38 8.91 -1.83
N SER A 113 -10.02 9.50 -0.82
CA SER A 113 -11.19 8.90 -0.17
C SER A 113 -12.51 9.30 -0.84
N VAL A 114 -13.42 8.35 -0.95
CA VAL A 114 -14.84 8.57 -1.31
C VAL A 114 -15.67 8.07 -0.12
N ASP A 115 -16.66 8.85 0.31
CA ASP A 115 -17.55 8.53 1.45
C ASP A 115 -16.80 8.11 2.74
N GLY A 116 -15.65 8.74 2.97
CA GLY A 116 -14.83 8.52 4.17
C GLY A 116 -13.87 7.33 4.10
N SER A 117 -13.80 6.59 2.98
CA SER A 117 -12.84 5.50 2.80
C SER A 117 -12.05 5.63 1.49
N PRO A 118 -10.73 5.42 1.51
CA PRO A 118 -9.92 5.30 0.30
C PRO A 118 -9.84 3.86 -0.23
N VAL A 119 -10.38 2.86 0.46
CA VAL A 119 -10.11 1.44 0.16
C VAL A 119 -11.32 0.56 0.43
N THR A 120 -11.47 -0.48 -0.37
CA THR A 120 -12.36 -1.62 -0.10
C THR A 120 -11.51 -2.88 0.00
N TRP A 121 -11.40 -3.43 1.21
CA TRP A 121 -10.66 -4.65 1.50
C TRP A 121 -11.44 -5.90 1.12
N MET A 122 -10.70 -6.95 0.72
CA MET A 122 -11.24 -8.23 0.30
C MET A 122 -10.46 -9.37 0.99
N GLU A 123 -10.46 -10.57 0.40
CA GLU A 123 -9.77 -11.73 0.93
C GLU A 123 -8.24 -11.61 0.95
N GLN A 124 -7.61 -12.36 1.83
CA GLN A 124 -6.15 -12.48 1.89
C GLN A 124 -5.60 -13.15 0.61
N VAL A 125 -4.40 -12.74 0.21
CA VAL A 125 -3.67 -13.36 -0.90
C VAL A 125 -3.15 -14.72 -0.45
N SER A 126 -3.56 -15.77 -1.13
CA SER A 126 -3.12 -17.14 -0.81
C SER A 126 -1.63 -17.33 -1.07
N ASP A 127 -1.01 -18.31 -0.43
CA ASP A 127 0.39 -18.66 -0.71
C ASP A 127 0.58 -19.28 -2.11
N GLU A 128 -0.51 -19.64 -2.80
CA GLU A 128 -0.50 -20.09 -4.20
C GLU A 128 -0.47 -18.89 -5.15
N ASP A 129 -1.30 -17.88 -4.91
CA ASP A 129 -1.29 -16.61 -5.66
C ASP A 129 0.02 -15.82 -5.43
N TYR A 130 0.65 -16.00 -4.27
CA TYR A 130 1.93 -15.38 -3.92
C TYR A 130 3.13 -16.18 -4.46
N ARG A 131 3.13 -16.52 -5.76
CA ARG A 131 4.26 -17.21 -6.43
C ARG A 131 4.44 -16.68 -7.84
N LEU A 132 5.68 -16.31 -8.16
CA LEU A 132 6.09 -15.85 -9.49
C LEU A 132 6.31 -17.01 -10.46
#